data_AF-A0A1F3CAL4-F1
#
_entry.id   AF-A0A1F3CAL4-F1
#
_cell.length_a   1.000
_cell.length_b   1.000
_cell.length_c   1.000
_cell.angle_alpha   90.00
_cell.angle_beta   90.00
_cell.angle_gamma   90.00
#
_symmetry.space_group_name_H-M   'P 1'
#
loop_
_entity.id
_entity.type
_entity.pdbx_description
1 polymer ?
#
loop_
_entity_poly.entity_id
_entity_poly.type
_entity_poly.pdbx_seq_one_letter_code
_entity_poly.pdbx_strand_id
1 'polypeptide(L)' 'METKNQFGERIESAGGIILNLEYWDCECEKNFIHRINEKKCLDCNVRQENQPNSRESEIEMLIRVRD' A
#
# COMPACT_ATOMS: atom_id res chain seq x y z
N MET A 1 5.21 -14.75 -13.29
CA MET A 1 5.62 -15.12 -11.92
C MET A 1 5.21 -13.98 -11.03
N GLU A 2 4.39 -14.24 -10.01
CA GLU A 2 4.09 -13.23 -8.99
C GLU A 2 5.33 -13.09 -8.10
N THR A 3 5.86 -11.87 -7.98
CA THR A 3 6.95 -11.59 -7.05
C THR A 3 6.35 -11.36 -5.68
N LYS A 4 6.98 -11.92 -4.65
CA LYS A 4 6.54 -11.76 -3.26
C LYS A 4 7.66 -11.20 -2.41
N ASN A 5 7.33 -10.35 -1.44
CA ASN A 5 8.28 -9.91 -0.42
C ASN A 5 8.53 -11.04 0.62
N GLN A 6 9.38 -10.77 1.61
CA GLN A 6 9.71 -11.73 2.67
C GLN A 6 8.51 -12.13 3.57
N PHE A 7 7.38 -11.42 3.45
CA PHE A 7 6.14 -11.67 4.17
C PHE A 7 5.10 -12.41 3.31
N GLY A 8 5.43 -12.77 2.07
CA GLY A 8 4.52 -13.47 1.15
C GLY A 8 3.48 -12.57 0.48
N GLU A 9 3.57 -11.25 0.64
CA GLU A 9 2.71 -10.27 -0.01
C GLU A 9 3.17 -10.02 -1.44
N ARG A 10 2.22 -9.76 -2.33
CA ARG A 10 2.53 -9.55 -3.76
C ARG A 10 3.13 -8.17 -3.96
N ILE A 11 4.24 -8.12 -4.70
CA ILE A 11 4.92 -6.88 -5.05
C ILE A 11 5.15 -6.78 -6.56
N GLU A 12 5.24 -5.54 -7.05
CA GLU A 12 5.51 -5.20 -8.44
C GLU A 12 6.68 -4.20 -8.53
N SER A 13 7.57 -4.39 -9.49
CA SER A 13 8.63 -3.42 -9.79
C SER A 13 8.23 -2.57 -10.99
N ALA A 14 8.08 -1.26 -10.76
CA ALA A 14 7.71 -0.29 -11.78
C ALA A 14 8.70 0.88 -11.76
N GLY A 15 9.56 0.98 -12.79
CA GLY A 15 10.48 2.11 -12.95
C GLY A 15 11.51 2.25 -11.81
N GLY A 16 11.93 1.16 -11.18
CA GLY A 16 12.87 1.17 -10.05
C GLY A 16 12.22 1.39 -8.69
N ILE A 17 10.89 1.46 -8.62
CA ILE A 17 10.10 1.49 -7.39
C ILE A 17 9.46 0.12 -7.19
N ILE A 18 9.46 -0.37 -5.95
CA ILE A 18 8.74 -1.58 -5.55
C ILE A 18 7.42 -1.16 -4.92
N LEU A 19 6.31 -1.58 -5.53
CA LEU A 19 4.96 -1.36 -5.06
C LEU A 19 4.42 -2.62 -4.41
N ASN A 20 3.71 -2.48 -3.28
CA ASN A 20 3.05 -3.57 -2.58
C ASN A 20 1.58 -3.62 -2.97
N LEU A 21 1.13 -4.74 -3.53
CA LEU A 21 -0.23 -4.92 -4.05
C LEU A 21 -1.25 -5.25 -2.96
N GLU A 22 -0.81 -5.41 -1.71
CA GLU A 22 -1.68 -5.63 -0.55
C GLU A 22 -2.03 -4.31 0.16
N TYR A 23 -1.48 -3.18 -0.30
CA TYR A 23 -1.73 -1.85 0.26
C TYR A 23 -1.87 -0.78 -0.83
N TRP A 24 -2.61 0.28 -0.54
CA TRP A 24 -2.79 1.43 -1.42
C TRP A 24 -2.58 2.73 -0.65
N ASP A 25 -2.02 3.71 -1.36
CA ASP A 25 -1.77 5.04 -0.81
C ASP A 25 -3.02 5.89 -0.84
N CYS A 26 -3.26 6.61 0.24
CA CYS A 26 -4.31 7.59 0.36
C CYS A 26 -3.71 8.98 0.49
N GLU A 27 -4.30 9.96 -0.17
CA GLU A 27 -3.86 11.36 -0.10
C GLU A 27 -4.18 12.07 1.23
N CYS A 28 -4.68 11.37 2.25
CA CYS A 28 -5.04 11.98 3.53
C CYS A 28 -3.87 12.01 4.53
N GLU A 29 -3.72 13.09 5.29
CA GLU A 29 -2.55 13.28 6.18
C GLU A 29 -2.52 12.38 7.43
N LYS A 30 -3.63 11.69 7.74
CA LYS A 30 -3.79 10.93 9.00
C LYS A 30 -3.57 9.43 8.86
N ASN A 31 -4.06 8.83 7.78
CA ASN A 31 -4.00 7.40 7.47
C ASN A 31 -3.73 7.22 5.97
N PHE A 32 -2.56 7.65 5.52
CA PHE A 32 -2.21 7.68 4.11
C PHE A 32 -1.88 6.31 3.51
N ILE A 33 -2.01 5.21 4.25
CA ILE A 33 -1.82 3.85 3.76
C ILE A 33 -2.94 2.96 4.28
N HIS A 34 -3.58 2.24 3.37
CA HIS A 34 -4.67 1.32 3.66
C HIS A 34 -4.39 -0.05 3.06
N ARG A 35 -5.00 -1.10 3.61
CA ARG A 35 -4.98 -2.45 3.03
C ARG A 35 -5.85 -2.50 1.78
N ILE A 36 -5.49 -3.37 0.84
CA ILE A 36 -6.19 -3.54 -0.45
C ILE A 36 -7.65 -4.02 -0.32
N ASN A 37 -8.01 -4.60 0.83
CA ASN A 37 -9.39 -4.98 1.15
C ASN A 37 -10.27 -3.78 1.58
N GLU A 38 -9.66 -2.67 2.00
CA GLU A 38 -10.34 -1.42 2.32
C GLU A 38 -10.66 -0.68 1.01
N LYS A 39 -11.90 -0.76 0.53
CA LYS A 39 -12.29 -0.21 -0.78
C LYS A 39 -12.38 1.32 -0.84
N LYS A 40 -12.37 1.98 0.32
CA LYS A 40 -12.41 3.44 0.44
C LYS A 40 -11.78 3.89 1.74
N CYS A 41 -11.21 5.09 1.74
CA CYS A 41 -10.82 5.78 2.97
C CYS A 41 -12.08 6.31 3.67
N LEU A 42 -12.21 6.10 4.99
CA LEU A 42 -13.34 6.66 5.74
C LEU A 42 -13.18 8.14 6.08
N ASP A 43 -11.95 8.68 5.99
CA ASP A 43 -11.64 10.07 6.33
C ASP A 43 -11.84 11.02 5.13
N CYS A 44 -11.25 10.69 3.97
CA CYS A 44 -11.33 11.53 2.76
C CYS A 44 -12.28 10.99 1.69
N ASN A 45 -12.86 9.80 1.89
CA ASN A 45 -13.84 9.15 1.00
C ASN A 45 -13.32 8.82 -0.42
N VAL A 46 -12.01 8.85 -0.64
CA VAL A 46 -11.38 8.38 -1.89
C VAL A 46 -11.49 6.85 -2.00
N ARG A 47 -11.53 6.34 -3.23
CA ARG A 47 -11.63 4.91 -3.52
C ARG A 47 -10.28 4.31 -3.86
N GLN A 48 -10.06 3.08 -3.41
CA GLN A 48 -8.84 2.30 -3.66
C GLN A 48 -8.51 2.17 -5.17
N GLU A 49 -9.52 1.99 -6.01
CA GLU A 49 -9.35 1.85 -7.47
C GLU A 49 -8.81 3.11 -8.17
N ASN A 50 -8.93 4.26 -7.52
CA ASN A 50 -8.47 5.56 -8.04
C ASN A 50 -7.11 5.96 -7.48
N GLN A 51 -6.45 5.09 -6.73
CA GLN A 51 -5.26 5.40 -5.97
C GLN A 51 -4.16 4.38 -6.28
N PRO A 52 -2.88 4.79 -6.17
CA PRO A 52 -1.78 3.90 -6.46
C PRO A 52 -1.59 2.87 -5.32
N ASN A 53 -0.96 1.76 -5.66
CA ASN A 53 -0.44 0.84 -4.66
C ASN A 53 0.70 1.52 -3.88
N SER A 54 0.81 1.23 -2.58
CA SER A 54 1.82 1.84 -1.72
C SER A 54 3.23 1.33 -2.04
N ARG A 55 4.25 2.15 -1.74
CA ARG A 55 5.65 1.69 -1.85
C ARG A 55 5.95 0.69 -0.73
N GLU A 56 6.61 -0.41 -1.07
CA GLU A 56 7.01 -1.43 -0.08
C GLU A 56 7.82 -0.83 1.08
N SER A 57 8.70 0.12 0.78
CA SER A 57 9.52 0.78 1.80
C SER A 57 8.68 1.57 2.81
N GLU A 58 7.55 2.16 2.41
CA GLU A 58 6.65 2.89 3.31
C GLU A 58 5.89 1.92 4.21
N ILE A 59 5.46 0.76 3.69
CA ILE A 59 4.84 -0.32 4.48
C ILE A 59 5.79 -0.83 5.56
N GLU A 60 7.05 -1.09 5.20
CA GLU A 60 8.09 -1.52 6.14
C GLU A 60 8.32 -0.51 7.26
N MET A 61 8.29 0.80 6.96
CA MET A 61 8.54 1.86 7.94
C MET A 61 7.33 2.16 8.84
N LEU A 62 6.12 2.14 8.29
CA LEU A 62 4.94 2.70 8.97
C LEU A 62 4.04 1.68 9.63
N ILE A 63 3.85 0.53 8.98
CA ILE A 63 2.95 -0.51 9.47
C ILE A 63 3.74 -1.49 10.31
N ARG A 64 4.85 -2.01 9.79
CA ARG A 64 5.60 -3.09 10.46
C ARG A 64 6.43 -2.65 11.66
N VAL A 65 6.72 -1.36 11.80
CA VAL A 65 7.37 -0.83 13.04
C VAL A 65 6.36 -0.71 14.19
N ARG A 66 5.06 -0.75 13.89
CA ARG A 66 3.98 -0.55 14.87
C ARG A 66 3.29 -1.85 15.32
N ASP A 67 3.54 -2.96 14.63
CA ASP A 67 3.11 -4.33 15.00
C ASP A 67 4.22 -5.07 15.77
#